data_AF-A0A1C4XRQ8-F1
#
_entry.id   AF-A0A1C4XRQ8-F1
#
_cell.length_a   1.000
_cell.length_b   1.000
_cell.length_c   1.000
_cell.angle_alpha   90.00
_cell.angle_beta   90.00
_cell.angle_gamma   90.00
#
_symmetry.space_group_name_H-M   'P 1'
#
loop_
_entity.id
_entity.type
_entity.pdbx_description
1 polymer ?
#
loop_
_entity_poly.entity_id
_entity_poly.type
_entity_poly.pdbx_seq_one_letter_code
_entity_poly.pdbx_strand_id
1 'polypeptide(L)'
;MADDGLRHLLETWADVDPARYPFDPVEMSVAVRTLVPPPPPRATSGDGGHAGWSEDFAWVESVSVLLSDRYGPWAYRWHWGPWEREHVGFVTDHIPAPADAPTFVADSLLAWRRWLESLAERFDHLLPSVDPTRAAGAADVVAAWEAAVAQLMAFAATPAVDNDGWQGNCSRTLQWFLTAAGIPSEEAQAVVDRALERFGWWAPLTAVEIGEVADRVARDAVSPTGIVPAGRIDNWPDTWPHGWPSWRATNTGWGAGHPSDRGHSA
;
A
#
# COMPACT_ATOMS: atom_id res chain seq x y z
N MET A 1 -13.23 -19.49 -9.59
CA MET A 1 -13.70 -18.79 -10.81
C MET A 1 -14.80 -17.76 -10.51
N ALA A 2 -14.78 -17.11 -9.34
CA ALA A 2 -15.68 -15.98 -9.02
C ALA A 2 -14.90 -14.74 -8.53
N ASP A 3 -13.58 -14.73 -8.71
CA ASP A 3 -12.65 -13.74 -8.12
C ASP A 3 -12.43 -12.50 -9.03
N ASP A 4 -12.74 -12.58 -10.33
CA ASP A 4 -12.55 -11.45 -11.27
C ASP A 4 -13.67 -10.39 -11.23
N GLY A 5 -14.85 -10.77 -10.73
CA GLY A 5 -16.07 -9.98 -10.90
C GLY A 5 -16.13 -8.69 -10.08
N LEU A 6 -15.30 -8.52 -9.05
CA LEU A 6 -15.30 -7.31 -8.21
C LEU A 6 -13.89 -6.80 -7.91
N ARG A 7 -12.82 -7.53 -8.29
CA ARG A 7 -11.44 -7.01 -8.20
C ARG A 7 -11.24 -5.78 -9.08
N HIS A 8 -11.94 -5.71 -10.21
CA HIS A 8 -11.90 -4.53 -11.09
C HIS A 8 -12.42 -3.25 -10.42
N LEU A 9 -13.27 -3.38 -9.38
CA LEU A 9 -13.80 -2.24 -8.63
C LEU A 9 -12.76 -1.59 -7.70
N LEU A 10 -11.52 -2.06 -7.68
CA LEU A 10 -10.44 -1.49 -6.89
C LEU A 10 -9.24 -1.10 -7.76
N GLU A 11 -9.43 -1.03 -9.09
CA GLU A 11 -8.37 -0.73 -10.05
C GLU A 11 -7.98 0.75 -10.05
N THR A 12 -8.92 1.65 -9.75
CA THR A 12 -8.67 3.09 -9.76
C THR A 12 -8.98 3.73 -8.41
N TRP A 13 -8.29 4.84 -8.12
CA TRP A 13 -8.61 5.66 -6.95
C TRP A 13 -10.08 6.12 -6.96
N ALA A 14 -10.63 6.42 -8.14
CA ALA A 14 -12.00 6.86 -8.31
C ALA A 14 -13.03 5.84 -7.81
N ASP A 15 -12.70 4.55 -7.77
CA ASP A 15 -13.59 3.51 -7.29
C ASP A 15 -13.62 3.44 -5.76
N VAL A 16 -12.50 3.76 -5.10
CA VAL A 16 -12.30 3.60 -3.65
C VAL A 16 -12.28 4.91 -2.87
N ASP A 17 -12.29 6.06 -3.54
CA ASP A 17 -12.25 7.38 -2.94
C ASP A 17 -13.38 7.56 -1.90
N PRO A 18 -13.05 7.67 -0.59
CA PRO A 18 -14.04 7.74 0.46
C PRO A 18 -14.94 8.98 0.37
N ALA A 19 -14.50 10.04 -0.30
CA ALA A 19 -15.30 11.25 -0.50
C ALA A 19 -16.55 11.01 -1.38
N ARG A 20 -16.53 9.96 -2.21
CA ARG A 20 -17.65 9.58 -3.08
C ARG A 20 -18.73 8.77 -2.38
N TYR A 21 -18.44 8.25 -1.18
CA TYR A 21 -19.30 7.32 -0.46
C TYR A 21 -19.55 7.82 0.97
N PRO A 22 -20.69 8.49 1.22
CA PRO A 22 -21.10 8.87 2.56
C PRO A 22 -21.11 7.64 3.49
N PHE A 23 -20.61 7.82 4.70
CA PHE A 23 -20.46 6.74 5.66
C PHE A 23 -20.76 7.23 7.07
N ASP A 24 -21.72 6.57 7.74
CA ASP A 24 -22.01 6.78 9.16
C ASP A 24 -21.51 5.56 9.96
N PRO A 25 -20.46 5.73 10.81
CA PRO A 25 -19.93 4.62 11.61
C PRO A 25 -20.93 4.08 12.63
N VAL A 26 -21.89 4.89 13.09
CA VAL A 26 -22.93 4.46 14.05
C VAL A 26 -23.94 3.58 13.34
N GLU A 27 -24.43 4.03 12.18
CA GLU A 27 -25.34 3.24 11.34
C GLU A 27 -24.68 1.92 10.92
N MET A 28 -23.41 1.98 10.49
CA MET A 28 -22.64 0.81 10.09
C MET A 28 -22.57 -0.22 11.21
N SER A 29 -22.24 0.20 12.43
CA SER A 29 -22.12 -0.68 13.61
C SER A 29 -23.41 -1.42 13.95
N VAL A 30 -24.58 -0.82 13.63
CA VAL A 30 -25.88 -1.48 13.78
C VAL A 30 -26.13 -2.45 12.62
N ALA A 31 -25.88 -2.00 11.39
CA ALA A 31 -26.17 -2.77 10.18
C ALA A 31 -25.34 -4.06 10.09
N VAL A 32 -24.05 -4.03 10.45
CA VAL A 32 -23.18 -5.23 10.39
C VAL A 32 -23.70 -6.40 11.23
N ARG A 33 -24.41 -6.13 12.33
CA ARG A 33 -25.01 -7.18 13.18
C ARG A 33 -26.07 -8.00 12.46
N THR A 34 -26.67 -7.43 11.42
CA THR A 34 -27.69 -8.08 10.59
C THR A 34 -27.16 -8.53 9.24
N LEU A 35 -26.12 -7.87 8.73
CA LEU A 35 -25.53 -8.16 7.42
C LEU A 35 -24.52 -9.30 7.49
N VAL A 36 -23.70 -9.36 8.55
CA VAL A 36 -22.57 -10.28 8.62
C VAL A 36 -23.10 -11.70 8.93
N PRO A 37 -22.97 -12.67 8.01
CA PRO A 37 -23.32 -14.04 8.31
C PRO A 37 -22.37 -14.61 9.37
N PRO A 38 -22.81 -15.62 10.15
CA PRO A 38 -21.88 -16.32 11.03
C PRO A 38 -20.77 -16.99 10.19
N PRO A 39 -19.52 -16.96 10.64
CA PRO A 39 -18.42 -17.68 10.01
C PRO A 39 -18.64 -19.21 10.09
N PRO A 40 -18.03 -19.98 9.17
CA PRO A 40 -18.12 -21.43 9.18
C PRO A 40 -17.53 -22.00 10.47
N PRO A 41 -18.03 -23.17 10.94
CA PRO A 41 -17.42 -23.86 12.07
C PRO A 41 -16.00 -24.29 11.68
N ARG A 42 -15.01 -24.01 12.54
CA ARG A 42 -13.61 -24.38 12.30
C ARG A 42 -13.48 -25.88 12.08
N ALA A 43 -12.88 -26.27 10.96
CA ALA A 43 -12.58 -27.67 10.69
C ALA A 43 -11.57 -28.20 11.72
N THR A 44 -11.97 -29.18 12.52
CA THR A 44 -11.04 -29.94 13.37
C THR A 44 -10.30 -30.95 12.51
N SER A 45 -9.24 -30.56 11.81
CA SER A 45 -8.44 -31.52 11.05
C SER A 45 -7.60 -32.37 12.03
N GLY A 46 -7.92 -33.67 12.14
CA GLY A 46 -7.06 -34.66 12.81
C GLY A 46 -5.74 -34.95 12.06
N ASP A 47 -5.62 -34.40 10.85
CA ASP A 47 -4.66 -34.83 9.84
C ASP A 47 -3.88 -33.62 9.29
N GLY A 48 -3.68 -32.56 10.07
CA GLY A 48 -2.81 -31.42 9.74
C GLY A 48 -3.07 -30.69 8.39
N GLY A 49 -4.20 -30.95 7.73
CA GLY A 49 -4.55 -30.41 6.43
C GLY A 49 -5.50 -29.21 6.50
N HIS A 50 -5.32 -28.28 5.56
CA HIS A 50 -5.94 -26.95 5.39
C HIS A 50 -7.47 -26.96 5.11
N ALA A 51 -8.24 -27.88 5.70
CA ALA A 51 -9.65 -28.13 5.33
C ALA A 51 -10.61 -26.93 5.55
N GLY A 52 -10.28 -25.97 6.43
CA GLY A 52 -11.11 -24.79 6.69
C GLY A 52 -10.86 -23.59 5.77
N TRP A 53 -9.71 -23.55 5.08
CA TRP A 53 -9.24 -22.34 4.39
C TRP A 53 -10.18 -21.88 3.26
N SER A 54 -10.80 -22.82 2.53
CA SER A 54 -11.75 -22.49 1.46
C SER A 54 -13.07 -21.92 1.98
N GLU A 55 -13.54 -22.38 3.14
CA GLU A 55 -14.79 -21.91 3.74
C GLU A 55 -14.60 -20.54 4.38
N ASP A 56 -13.46 -20.33 5.05
CA ASP A 56 -13.06 -19.04 5.62
C ASP A 56 -12.94 -17.98 4.52
N PHE A 57 -12.31 -18.32 3.39
CA PHE A 57 -12.24 -17.44 2.22
C PHE A 57 -13.62 -17.09 1.66
N ALA A 58 -14.49 -18.10 1.50
CA ALA A 58 -15.84 -17.89 1.01
C ALA A 58 -16.66 -16.97 1.94
N TRP A 59 -16.45 -17.07 3.25
CA TRP A 59 -17.08 -16.17 4.22
C TRP A 59 -16.57 -14.74 4.08
N VAL A 60 -15.25 -14.52 4.02
CA VAL A 60 -14.66 -13.18 3.82
C VAL A 60 -15.20 -12.53 2.54
N GLU A 61 -15.19 -13.26 1.43
CA GLU A 61 -15.71 -12.78 0.15
C GLU A 61 -17.22 -12.47 0.22
N SER A 62 -18.01 -13.28 0.93
CA SER A 62 -19.44 -13.00 1.10
C SER A 62 -19.69 -11.70 1.88
N VAL A 63 -18.93 -11.45 2.95
CA VAL A 63 -18.99 -10.20 3.72
C VAL A 63 -18.56 -9.03 2.84
N SER A 64 -17.49 -9.20 2.06
CA SER A 64 -17.01 -8.21 1.11
C SER A 64 -18.07 -7.78 0.11
N VAL A 65 -18.81 -8.72 -0.49
CA VAL A 65 -19.93 -8.42 -1.40
C VAL A 65 -21.03 -7.65 -0.67
N LEU A 66 -21.47 -8.14 0.50
CA LEU A 66 -22.55 -7.51 1.26
C LEU A 66 -22.23 -6.07 1.72
N LEU A 67 -20.98 -5.82 2.11
CA LEU A 67 -20.52 -4.50 2.46
C LEU A 67 -20.39 -3.59 1.24
N SER A 68 -19.88 -4.11 0.13
CA SER A 68 -19.78 -3.37 -1.14
C SER A 68 -21.15 -2.94 -1.66
N ASP A 69 -22.13 -3.85 -1.64
CA ASP A 69 -23.51 -3.57 -2.05
C ASP A 69 -24.17 -2.46 -1.21
N ARG A 70 -23.81 -2.36 0.07
CA ARG A 70 -24.39 -1.37 0.99
C ARG A 70 -23.66 -0.04 1.00
N TYR A 71 -22.33 -0.05 1.08
CA TYR A 71 -21.51 1.14 1.32
C TYR A 71 -20.77 1.61 0.08
N GLY A 72 -20.79 0.83 -0.99
CA GLY A 72 -20.08 1.08 -2.24
C GLY A 72 -18.77 0.29 -2.37
N PRO A 73 -18.18 0.29 -3.58
CA PRO A 73 -16.97 -0.44 -3.94
C PRO A 73 -15.81 -0.39 -2.93
N TRP A 74 -15.59 0.76 -2.29
CA TRP A 74 -14.53 0.93 -1.30
C TRP A 74 -14.60 -0.12 -0.18
N ALA A 75 -15.77 -0.64 0.17
CA ALA A 75 -15.95 -1.59 1.27
C ALA A 75 -15.63 -3.06 0.91
N TYR A 76 -15.43 -3.39 -0.37
CA TYR A 76 -15.21 -4.77 -0.84
C TYR A 76 -13.96 -5.43 -0.23
N ARG A 77 -12.96 -4.66 0.22
CA ARG A 77 -11.76 -5.19 0.88
C ARG A 77 -11.58 -4.61 2.28
N TRP A 78 -12.65 -4.63 3.06
CA TRP A 78 -12.71 -4.22 4.47
C TRP A 78 -11.59 -4.82 5.36
N HIS A 79 -11.03 -5.97 4.98
CA HIS A 79 -9.94 -6.67 5.66
C HIS A 79 -8.53 -6.31 5.14
N TRP A 80 -8.41 -5.28 4.29
CA TRP A 80 -7.10 -4.76 3.84
C TRP A 80 -6.64 -3.58 4.68
N GLY A 81 -7.22 -3.41 5.87
CA GLY A 81 -6.79 -2.41 6.82
C GLY A 81 -5.27 -2.49 7.06
N PRO A 82 -4.58 -1.35 7.24
CA PRO A 82 -3.12 -1.29 7.30
C PRO A 82 -2.53 -2.27 8.34
N TRP A 83 -3.20 -2.48 9.47
CA TRP A 83 -2.69 -3.31 10.57
C TRP A 83 -2.94 -4.81 10.39
N GLU A 84 -3.63 -5.19 9.32
CA GLU A 84 -3.90 -6.57 8.96
C GLU A 84 -2.80 -6.98 7.97
N ARG A 85 -1.97 -7.98 8.34
CA ARG A 85 -0.87 -8.44 7.49
C ARG A 85 -1.44 -8.72 6.10
N GLU A 86 -0.70 -8.36 5.04
CA GLU A 86 -1.07 -8.57 3.63
C GLU A 86 -1.20 -10.05 3.26
N HIS A 87 -2.08 -10.78 3.90
CA HIS A 87 -2.43 -12.12 3.53
C HIS A 87 -3.89 -12.25 3.89
N VAL A 88 -4.68 -12.69 2.91
CA VAL A 88 -5.97 -13.34 3.16
C VAL A 88 -5.84 -14.33 4.34
N GLY A 89 -4.65 -14.94 4.48
CA GLY A 89 -4.12 -15.62 5.66
C GLY A 89 -4.45 -14.94 6.99
N PHE A 90 -4.20 -13.65 7.22
CA PHE A 90 -4.49 -13.00 8.50
C PHE A 90 -5.96 -13.13 8.90
N VAL A 91 -6.91 -12.77 8.04
CA VAL A 91 -8.34 -12.88 8.38
C VAL A 91 -8.81 -14.34 8.39
N THR A 92 -8.33 -15.20 7.49
CA THR A 92 -8.66 -16.64 7.54
C THR A 92 -8.08 -17.33 8.78
N ASP A 93 -6.89 -16.92 9.23
CA ASP A 93 -6.21 -17.44 10.43
C ASP A 93 -6.83 -16.87 11.72
N HIS A 94 -7.55 -15.76 11.60
CA HIS A 94 -8.20 -15.05 12.71
C HIS A 94 -9.73 -15.01 12.60
N ILE A 95 -10.34 -15.94 11.85
CA ILE A 95 -11.81 -16.01 11.74
C ILE A 95 -12.42 -15.98 13.15
N PRO A 96 -13.25 -14.95 13.45
CA PRO A 96 -13.77 -14.74 14.79
C PRO A 96 -14.77 -15.83 15.17
N ALA A 97 -15.06 -15.96 16.46
CA ALA A 97 -16.23 -16.75 16.87
C ALA A 97 -17.52 -16.09 16.33
N PRO A 98 -18.60 -16.86 16.08
CA PRO A 98 -19.81 -16.29 15.49
C PRO A 98 -20.43 -15.12 16.26
N ALA A 99 -20.31 -15.10 17.59
CA ALA A 99 -20.81 -13.99 18.41
C ALA A 99 -20.00 -12.69 18.23
N ASP A 100 -18.73 -12.80 17.86
CA ASP A 100 -17.79 -11.68 17.75
C ASP A 100 -17.66 -11.18 16.31
N ALA A 101 -18.15 -11.94 15.33
CA ALA A 101 -17.99 -11.66 13.91
C ALA A 101 -18.50 -10.27 13.48
N PRO A 102 -19.67 -9.77 13.93
CA PRO A 102 -20.11 -8.43 13.57
C PRO A 102 -19.18 -7.33 14.08
N THR A 103 -18.68 -7.46 15.32
CA THR A 103 -17.75 -6.49 15.92
C THR A 103 -16.42 -6.49 15.17
N PHE A 104 -15.88 -7.67 14.89
CA PHE A 104 -14.65 -7.84 14.11
C PHE A 104 -14.76 -7.15 12.73
N VAL A 105 -15.83 -7.44 11.98
CA VAL A 105 -16.06 -6.83 10.66
C VAL A 105 -16.21 -5.30 10.75
N ALA A 106 -16.93 -4.79 11.75
CA ALA A 106 -17.08 -3.34 11.95
C ALA A 106 -15.74 -2.66 12.21
N ASP A 107 -14.92 -3.23 13.09
CA ASP A 107 -13.63 -2.67 13.47
C ASP A 107 -12.66 -2.67 12.28
N SER A 108 -12.58 -3.77 11.52
CA SER A 108 -11.77 -3.88 10.30
C SER A 108 -12.24 -2.90 9.22
N LEU A 109 -13.55 -2.83 8.94
CA LEU A 109 -14.10 -1.88 7.96
C LEU A 109 -13.80 -0.42 8.34
N LEU A 110 -13.87 -0.08 9.63
CA LEU A 110 -13.56 1.26 10.13
C LEU A 110 -12.06 1.56 10.01
N ALA A 111 -11.20 0.59 10.32
CA ALA A 111 -9.76 0.72 10.13
C ALA A 111 -9.41 0.94 8.66
N TRP A 112 -10.04 0.18 7.76
CA TRP A 112 -9.92 0.34 6.32
C TRP A 112 -10.38 1.72 5.85
N ARG A 113 -11.57 2.17 6.28
CA ARG A 113 -12.10 3.51 5.96
C ARG A 113 -11.13 4.61 6.34
N ARG A 114 -10.60 4.58 7.57
CA ARG A 114 -9.63 5.57 8.07
C ARG A 114 -8.35 5.61 7.25
N TRP A 115 -7.89 4.45 6.78
CA TRP A 115 -6.71 4.38 5.93
C TRP A 115 -6.95 5.00 4.56
N LEU A 116 -8.11 4.74 3.94
CA LEU A 116 -8.51 5.39 2.69
C LEU A 116 -8.64 6.91 2.87
N GLU A 117 -9.23 7.38 3.97
CA GLU A 117 -9.32 8.81 4.28
C GLU A 117 -7.94 9.44 4.45
N SER A 118 -7.02 8.74 5.13
CA SER A 118 -5.61 9.18 5.27
C SER A 118 -4.88 9.22 3.92
N LEU A 119 -5.20 8.32 2.98
CA LEU A 119 -4.68 8.38 1.62
C LEU A 119 -5.25 9.55 0.84
N ALA A 120 -6.55 9.81 0.95
CA ALA A 120 -7.22 10.94 0.29
C ALA A 120 -6.58 12.27 0.68
N GLU A 121 -6.37 12.50 1.99
CA GLU A 121 -5.69 13.70 2.50
C GLU A 121 -4.28 13.87 1.90
N ARG A 122 -3.54 12.77 1.73
CA ARG A 122 -2.21 12.80 1.11
C ARG A 122 -2.30 13.09 -0.39
N PHE A 123 -3.25 12.51 -1.09
CA PHE A 123 -3.45 12.75 -2.51
C PHE A 123 -3.82 14.22 -2.77
N ASP A 124 -4.67 14.81 -1.94
CA ASP A 124 -5.02 16.24 -2.01
C ASP A 124 -3.80 17.15 -1.87
N HIS A 125 -2.79 16.75 -1.09
CA HIS A 125 -1.53 17.47 -0.95
C HIS A 125 -0.52 17.20 -2.08
N LEU A 126 -0.45 15.96 -2.57
CA LEU A 126 0.57 15.53 -3.53
C LEU A 126 0.18 15.82 -4.99
N LEU A 127 -1.09 15.59 -5.37
CA LEU A 127 -1.56 15.77 -6.75
C LEU A 127 -1.31 17.18 -7.31
N PRO A 128 -1.56 18.28 -6.56
CA PRO A 128 -1.20 19.63 -7.00
C PRO A 128 0.27 19.83 -7.35
N SER A 129 1.18 19.08 -6.71
CA SER A 129 2.63 19.26 -6.83
C SER A 129 3.20 18.53 -8.04
N VAL A 130 2.54 17.44 -8.46
CA VAL A 130 2.96 16.64 -9.63
C VAL A 130 2.30 17.09 -10.93
N ASP A 131 1.42 18.09 -10.87
CA ASP A 131 0.76 18.70 -12.02
C ASP A 131 1.80 19.45 -12.90
N PRO A 132 2.06 18.99 -14.13
CA PRO A 132 3.07 19.60 -15.00
C PRO A 132 2.73 21.04 -15.39
N THR A 133 1.46 21.45 -15.31
CA THR A 133 1.04 22.81 -15.63
C THR A 133 1.43 23.83 -14.56
N ARG A 134 1.79 23.35 -13.35
CA ARG A 134 2.17 24.18 -12.20
C ARG A 134 3.67 24.22 -11.93
N ALA A 135 4.45 23.38 -12.62
CA ALA A 135 5.88 23.30 -12.44
C ALA A 135 6.64 24.40 -13.20
N ALA A 136 7.77 24.84 -12.65
CA ALA A 136 8.65 25.80 -13.32
C ALA A 136 9.50 25.15 -14.43
N GLY A 137 9.65 23.82 -14.42
CA GLY A 137 10.27 23.05 -15.50
C GLY A 137 10.14 21.53 -15.31
N ALA A 138 10.55 20.78 -16.34
CA ALA A 138 10.49 19.31 -16.37
C ALA A 138 11.23 18.62 -15.20
N ALA A 139 12.38 19.20 -14.81
CA ALA A 139 13.17 18.78 -13.66
C ALA A 139 12.37 18.81 -12.34
N ASP A 140 11.60 19.88 -12.15
CA ASP A 140 10.80 20.08 -10.93
C ASP A 140 9.62 19.09 -10.88
N VAL A 141 9.03 18.77 -12.04
CA VAL A 141 7.97 17.75 -12.15
C VAL A 141 8.51 16.39 -11.72
N VAL A 142 9.66 15.97 -12.25
CA VAL A 142 10.27 14.67 -11.90
C VAL A 142 10.58 14.61 -10.41
N ALA A 143 11.22 15.65 -9.84
CA ALA A 143 11.52 15.70 -8.42
C ALA A 143 10.26 15.67 -7.54
N ALA A 144 9.18 16.33 -7.96
CA ALA A 144 7.89 16.28 -7.26
C ALA A 144 7.28 14.87 -7.29
N TRP A 145 7.35 14.18 -8.43
CA TRP A 145 6.91 12.78 -8.56
C TRP A 145 7.73 11.85 -7.66
N GLU A 146 9.06 11.98 -7.66
CA GLU A 146 9.94 11.17 -6.81
C GLU A 146 9.60 11.37 -5.33
N ALA A 147 9.44 12.62 -4.89
CA ALA A 147 9.08 12.94 -3.51
C ALA A 147 7.68 12.43 -3.13
N ALA A 148 6.71 12.49 -4.04
CA ALA A 148 5.37 11.97 -3.82
C ALA A 148 5.36 10.44 -3.66
N VAL A 149 6.03 9.74 -4.58
CA VAL A 149 6.14 8.26 -4.55
C VAL A 149 6.84 7.79 -3.28
N ALA A 150 7.96 8.42 -2.91
CA ALA A 150 8.70 8.05 -1.71
C ALA A 150 7.85 8.22 -0.42
N GLN A 151 7.12 9.33 -0.31
CA GLN A 151 6.22 9.57 0.82
C GLN A 151 5.08 8.56 0.91
N LEU A 152 4.48 8.21 -0.23
CA LEU A 152 3.39 7.24 -0.30
C LEU A 152 3.86 5.83 0.04
N MET A 153 5.02 5.42 -0.46
CA MET A 153 5.60 4.11 -0.10
C MET A 153 5.92 4.03 1.40
N ALA A 154 6.52 5.08 1.97
CA ALA A 154 6.80 5.10 3.40
C ALA A 154 5.52 4.99 4.24
N PHE A 155 4.46 5.69 3.84
CA PHE A 155 3.16 5.59 4.47
C PHE A 155 2.55 4.19 4.32
N ALA A 156 2.55 3.63 3.10
CA ALA A 156 1.95 2.33 2.80
C ALA A 156 2.69 1.16 3.46
N ALA A 157 3.99 1.31 3.71
CA ALA A 157 4.80 0.29 4.36
C ALA A 157 4.86 0.39 5.89
N THR A 158 4.52 1.55 6.48
CA THR A 158 4.46 1.74 7.95
C THR A 158 3.71 0.62 8.69
N PRO A 159 2.58 0.10 8.17
CA PRO A 159 1.82 -0.93 8.86
C PRO A 159 2.39 -2.35 8.76
N ALA A 160 3.38 -2.59 7.90
CA ALA A 160 4.07 -3.87 7.80
C ALA A 160 4.99 -4.06 9.01
N VAL A 161 4.42 -4.57 10.12
CA VAL A 161 5.12 -4.80 11.40
C VAL A 161 6.30 -5.78 11.25
N ASP A 162 6.16 -6.72 10.33
CA ASP A 162 7.24 -7.57 9.84
C ASP A 162 7.34 -7.31 8.33
N ASN A 163 8.55 -7.13 7.82
CA ASN A 163 8.92 -6.68 6.46
C ASN A 163 8.42 -7.58 5.28
N ASP A 164 7.40 -8.40 5.49
CA ASP A 164 6.94 -9.49 4.62
C ASP A 164 5.59 -9.20 3.94
N GLY A 165 5.15 -7.94 3.92
CA GLY A 165 3.89 -7.55 3.31
C GLY A 165 3.79 -6.04 3.11
N TRP A 166 4.82 -5.44 2.51
CA TRP A 166 4.78 -4.03 2.11
C TRP A 166 4.46 -3.88 0.62
N GLN A 167 4.74 -4.91 -0.19
CA GLN A 167 4.69 -4.85 -1.64
C GLN A 167 3.25 -4.64 -2.15
N GLY A 168 2.26 -5.32 -1.58
CA GLY A 168 0.87 -5.20 -2.03
C GLY A 168 0.25 -3.83 -1.72
N ASN A 169 0.55 -3.27 -0.56
CA ASN A 169 0.07 -1.99 -0.05
C ASN A 169 0.77 -0.87 -0.80
N CYS A 170 2.09 -0.96 -1.00
CA CYS A 170 2.81 -0.02 -1.86
C CYS A 170 2.29 -0.10 -3.29
N SER A 171 2.18 -1.29 -3.88
CA SER A 171 1.68 -1.47 -5.25
C SER A 171 0.30 -0.83 -5.44
N ARG A 172 -0.66 -1.17 -4.57
CA ARG A 172 -2.01 -0.62 -4.57
C ARG A 172 -2.03 0.89 -4.39
N THR A 173 -1.29 1.41 -3.42
CA THR A 173 -1.23 2.85 -3.14
C THR A 173 -0.67 3.62 -4.33
N LEU A 174 0.39 3.11 -4.96
CA LEU A 174 1.00 3.75 -6.12
C LEU A 174 0.09 3.69 -7.35
N GLN A 175 -0.55 2.56 -7.62
CA GLN A 175 -1.53 2.44 -8.70
C GLN A 175 -2.68 3.45 -8.55
N TRP A 176 -3.22 3.59 -7.34
CA TRP A 176 -4.25 4.57 -7.06
C TRP A 176 -3.76 6.01 -7.21
N PHE A 177 -2.54 6.32 -6.76
CA PHE A 177 -1.98 7.65 -6.95
C PHE A 177 -1.81 8.01 -8.43
N LEU A 178 -1.30 7.07 -9.23
CA LEU A 178 -1.13 7.27 -10.68
C LEU A 178 -2.49 7.47 -11.38
N THR A 179 -3.50 6.67 -11.03
CA THR A 179 -4.86 6.85 -11.58
C THR A 179 -5.53 8.14 -11.12
N ALA A 180 -5.28 8.59 -9.88
CA ALA A 180 -5.73 9.89 -9.38
C ALA A 180 -5.04 11.06 -10.11
N ALA A 181 -3.80 10.88 -10.55
CA ALA A 181 -3.06 11.82 -11.38
C ALA A 181 -3.47 11.78 -12.87
N GLY A 182 -4.40 10.91 -13.25
CA GLY A 182 -4.95 10.82 -14.60
C GLY A 182 -4.26 9.82 -15.52
N ILE A 183 -3.34 9.00 -15.00
CA ILE A 183 -2.72 7.91 -15.77
C ILE A 183 -3.72 6.74 -15.88
N PRO A 184 -3.99 6.19 -17.07
CA PRO A 184 -4.90 5.05 -17.24
C PRO A 184 -4.52 3.85 -16.36
N SER A 185 -5.50 3.08 -15.88
CA SER A 185 -5.27 1.96 -14.93
C SER A 185 -4.29 0.91 -15.43
N GLU A 186 -4.39 0.51 -16.70
CA GLU A 186 -3.47 -0.45 -17.33
C GLU A 186 -2.03 0.07 -17.37
N GLU A 187 -1.85 1.36 -17.65
CA GLU A 187 -0.54 2.00 -17.67
C GLU A 187 0.02 2.15 -16.26
N ALA A 188 -0.81 2.60 -15.31
CA ALA A 188 -0.45 2.69 -13.90
C ALA A 188 0.02 1.35 -13.34
N GLN A 189 -0.71 0.26 -13.64
CA GLN A 189 -0.33 -1.10 -13.27
C GLN A 189 1.03 -1.46 -13.85
N ALA A 190 1.23 -1.24 -15.15
CA ALA A 190 2.49 -1.57 -15.82
C ALA A 190 3.69 -0.77 -15.27
N VAL A 191 3.50 0.50 -14.91
CA VAL A 191 4.54 1.33 -14.26
C VAL A 191 4.92 0.75 -12.90
N VAL A 192 3.92 0.42 -12.07
CA VAL A 192 4.13 -0.14 -10.74
C VAL A 192 4.81 -1.51 -10.81
N ASP A 193 4.34 -2.39 -11.69
CA ASP A 193 4.91 -3.74 -11.85
C ASP A 193 6.38 -3.68 -12.26
N ARG A 194 6.74 -2.86 -13.24
CA ARG A 194 8.16 -2.67 -13.64
C ARG A 194 9.01 -2.10 -12.51
N ALA A 195 8.46 -1.16 -11.73
CA ALA A 195 9.19 -0.56 -10.62
C ALA A 195 9.44 -1.59 -9.49
N LEU A 196 8.48 -2.48 -9.26
CA LEU A 196 8.52 -3.46 -8.18
C LEU A 196 9.09 -4.84 -8.57
N GLU A 197 9.20 -5.17 -9.87
CA GLU A 197 9.63 -6.49 -10.38
C GLU A 197 10.93 -7.00 -9.75
N ARG A 198 11.91 -6.10 -9.54
CA ARG A 198 13.21 -6.42 -8.93
C ARG A 198 13.10 -6.95 -7.49
N PHE A 199 12.00 -6.67 -6.79
CA PHE A 199 11.74 -7.12 -5.43
C PHE A 199 10.91 -8.42 -5.38
N GLY A 200 10.82 -9.14 -6.51
CA GLY A 200 10.04 -10.37 -6.69
C GLY A 200 10.37 -11.52 -5.72
N TRP A 201 11.46 -11.43 -4.97
CA TRP A 201 11.64 -12.14 -3.70
C TRP A 201 12.18 -11.17 -2.65
N TRP A 202 11.62 -11.29 -1.44
CA TRP A 202 11.96 -10.60 -0.19
C TRP A 202 13.13 -9.61 -0.26
N ALA A 203 12.82 -8.33 -0.02
CA ALA A 203 13.82 -7.30 0.23
C ALA A 203 13.36 -6.43 1.41
N PRO A 204 14.29 -5.99 2.29
CA PRO A 204 14.01 -4.91 3.21
C PRO A 204 13.63 -3.65 2.44
N LEU A 205 12.52 -3.02 2.81
CA LEU A 205 12.17 -1.71 2.28
C LEU A 205 13.00 -0.65 3.00
N THR A 206 14.26 -0.47 2.60
CA THR A 206 15.09 0.62 3.12
C THR A 206 14.86 1.89 2.32
N ALA A 207 15.42 3.00 2.79
CA ALA A 207 15.36 4.27 2.06
C ALA A 207 15.97 4.17 0.64
N VAL A 208 16.91 3.24 0.41
CA VAL A 208 17.51 3.02 -0.92
C VAL A 208 16.48 2.41 -1.87
N GLU A 209 15.78 1.35 -1.44
CA GLU A 209 14.75 0.72 -2.26
C GLU A 209 13.58 1.67 -2.54
N ILE A 210 13.16 2.46 -1.55
CA ILE A 210 12.14 3.51 -1.74
C ILE A 210 12.60 4.52 -2.80
N GLY A 211 13.84 5.01 -2.71
CA GLY A 211 14.40 5.95 -3.68
C GLY A 211 14.50 5.38 -5.09
N GLU A 212 14.92 4.13 -5.24
CA GLU A 212 14.99 3.44 -6.54
C GLU A 212 13.62 3.24 -7.19
N VAL A 213 12.58 2.94 -6.39
CA VAL A 213 11.20 2.83 -6.89
C VAL A 213 10.68 4.20 -7.26
N ALA A 214 10.91 5.21 -6.43
CA ALA A 214 10.49 6.59 -6.68
C ALA A 214 11.05 7.16 -7.99
N ASP A 215 12.35 7.00 -8.24
CA ASP A 215 13.00 7.41 -9.50
C ASP A 215 12.40 6.68 -10.71
N ARG A 216 12.15 5.36 -10.60
CA ARG A 216 11.55 4.57 -11.68
C ARG A 216 10.13 5.00 -12.00
N VAL A 217 9.28 5.11 -10.98
CA VAL A 217 7.89 5.55 -11.15
C VAL A 217 7.84 6.97 -11.69
N ALA A 218 8.65 7.89 -11.19
CA ALA A 218 8.67 9.27 -11.67
C ALA A 218 9.06 9.38 -13.15
N ARG A 219 10.12 8.68 -13.57
CA ARG A 219 10.54 8.65 -14.98
C ARG A 219 9.43 8.11 -15.88
N ASP A 220 8.81 7.01 -15.47
CA ASP A 220 7.78 6.33 -16.25
C ASP A 220 6.42 7.03 -16.17
N ALA A 221 6.13 7.86 -15.17
CA ALA A 221 4.91 8.67 -15.08
C ALA A 221 5.02 9.98 -15.87
N VAL A 222 6.23 10.55 -15.96
CA VAL A 222 6.49 11.80 -16.68
C VAL A 222 6.71 11.55 -18.18
N SER A 223 7.30 10.41 -18.57
CA SER A 223 7.51 10.06 -19.99
C SER A 223 6.21 9.98 -20.84
N PRO A 224 5.08 9.40 -20.34
CA PRO A 224 3.78 9.40 -21.02
C PRO A 224 3.20 10.79 -21.25
N THR A 225 3.52 11.76 -20.38
CA THR A 225 3.08 13.16 -20.52
C THR A 225 3.88 13.96 -21.57
N GLY A 226 4.80 13.32 -22.29
CA GLY A 226 5.62 13.97 -23.33
C GLY A 226 6.72 14.88 -22.78
N ILE A 227 6.99 14.82 -21.48
CA ILE A 227 8.05 15.57 -20.82
C ILE A 227 9.27 14.66 -20.72
N VAL A 228 10.32 14.98 -21.48
CA VAL A 228 11.60 14.26 -21.39
C VAL A 228 12.39 14.83 -20.20
N PRO A 229 12.84 14.01 -19.24
CA PRO A 229 13.67 14.50 -18.15
C PRO A 229 15.00 15.05 -18.69
N ALA A 230 15.35 16.29 -18.30
CA ALA A 230 16.75 16.67 -18.30
C ALA A 230 17.49 15.78 -17.29
N GLY A 231 18.69 15.30 -17.63
CA GLY A 231 19.36 14.19 -16.97
C GLY A 231 19.42 14.24 -15.43
N ARG A 232 19.59 13.04 -14.86
CA ARG A 232 19.76 12.72 -13.43
C ARG A 232 20.16 13.93 -12.58
N ILE A 233 19.25 14.41 -11.75
CA ILE A 233 19.50 15.51 -10.82
C ILE A 233 20.04 14.90 -9.53
N ASP A 234 21.35 14.97 -9.34
CA ASP A 234 22.05 14.48 -8.14
C ASP A 234 21.91 15.43 -6.94
N ASN A 235 21.02 16.44 -7.01
CA ASN A 235 20.85 17.47 -6.00
C ASN A 235 19.60 17.22 -5.14
N TRP A 236 19.62 16.12 -4.39
CA TRP A 236 18.61 15.84 -3.37
C TRP A 236 18.93 16.62 -2.08
N PRO A 237 17.91 17.06 -1.31
CA PRO A 237 18.15 17.72 -0.03
C PRO A 237 18.82 16.75 0.96
N ASP A 238 19.90 17.20 1.61
CA ASP A 238 20.62 16.41 2.64
C ASP A 238 19.75 16.12 3.88
N THR A 239 18.63 16.82 4.04
CA THR A 239 17.67 16.66 5.13
C THR A 239 16.23 16.75 4.63
N TRP A 240 15.41 15.79 5.03
CA TRP A 240 13.97 15.77 4.76
C TRP A 240 13.17 16.42 5.89
N PRO A 241 11.96 16.94 5.62
CA PRO A 241 11.02 17.29 6.67
C PRO A 241 10.75 16.08 7.59
N HIS A 242 10.56 16.34 8.89
CA HIS A 242 10.23 15.37 9.94
C HIS A 242 11.35 14.45 10.48
N GLY A 243 12.62 14.84 10.36
CA GLY A 243 13.69 14.25 11.18
C GLY A 243 14.04 12.79 10.83
N TRP A 244 13.83 12.40 9.58
CA TRP A 244 14.35 11.15 9.05
C TRP A 244 15.89 11.12 9.12
N PRO A 245 16.53 9.96 9.37
CA PRO A 245 18.00 9.89 9.40
C PRO A 245 18.59 10.27 8.03
N SER A 246 19.37 11.34 7.98
CA SER A 246 20.16 11.71 6.80
C SER A 246 21.32 10.72 6.62
N TRP A 247 21.26 9.87 5.60
CA TRP A 247 22.24 8.80 5.37
C TRP A 247 23.70 9.27 5.17
N ARG A 248 23.95 10.53 4.77
CA ARG A 248 25.31 11.08 4.68
C ARG A 248 25.98 11.28 6.05
N ALA A 249 25.20 11.47 7.12
CA ALA A 249 25.74 11.65 8.47
C ALA A 249 26.22 10.33 9.09
N THR A 250 25.69 9.19 8.66
CA THR A 250 25.97 7.87 9.25
C THR A 250 27.02 7.05 8.51
N ASN A 251 27.51 7.51 7.34
CA ASN A 251 28.38 6.69 6.47
C ASN A 251 29.77 7.26 6.14
N THR A 252 30.31 8.14 6.98
CA THR A 252 31.75 8.52 6.92
C THR A 252 32.68 7.54 7.62
N GLY A 253 32.18 6.38 8.07
CA GLY A 253 32.93 5.48 8.96
C GLY A 253 33.56 4.22 8.34
N TRP A 254 33.23 3.81 7.11
CA TRP A 254 33.68 2.52 6.56
C TRP A 254 34.61 2.69 5.35
N GLY A 255 35.67 3.47 5.56
CA GLY A 255 36.73 3.71 4.58
C GLY A 255 38.12 3.96 5.16
N ALA A 256 38.36 3.62 6.43
CA ALA A 256 39.71 3.63 7.01
C ALA A 256 40.24 2.19 7.08
N GLY A 257 41.24 1.90 6.25
CA GLY A 257 41.80 0.57 6.04
C GLY A 257 42.23 -0.16 7.31
N HIS A 258 42.14 -1.48 7.23
CA HIS A 258 42.70 -2.43 8.17
C HIS A 258 44.21 -2.15 8.37
N PRO A 259 44.70 -1.85 9.58
CA PRO A 259 46.12 -1.98 9.87
C PRO A 259 46.37 -3.48 10.05
N SER A 260 46.90 -4.10 9.01
CA SER A 260 47.72 -5.28 9.16
C SER A 260 48.99 -4.89 9.91
N ASP A 261 49.20 -5.44 11.11
CA ASP A 261 50.57 -5.78 11.49
C ASP A 261 50.65 -6.99 12.42
N ARG A 262 51.53 -7.91 12.03
CA ARG A 262 52.03 -9.03 12.82
C ARG A 262 53.21 -8.50 13.63
N GLY A 263 53.31 -8.87 14.90
CA GLY A 263 54.53 -8.60 15.66
C GLY A 263 54.59 -9.36 16.98
N HIS A 264 55.35 -10.45 16.99
CA HIS A 264 55.85 -11.10 18.21
C HIS A 264 56.79 -10.16 18.99
N SER A 265 56.72 -10.21 20.33
CA SER A 265 57.83 -10.49 21.26
C SER A 265 57.63 -9.79 22.61
N ALA A 266 57.38 -10.59 23.65
CA ALA A 266 58.27 -10.77 24.79
C ALA A 266 57.83 -12.02 25.55
#